data_AF-A0A933RRV0-F1
#
_entry.id   AF-A0A933RRV0-F1
#
_cell.length_a   1.000
_cell.length_b   1.000
_cell.length_c   1.000
_cell.angle_alpha   90.00
_cell.angle_beta   90.00
_cell.angle_gamma   90.00
#
_symmetry.space_group_name_H-M   'P 1'
#
loop_
_entity.id
_entity.type
_entity.pdbx_description
1 polymer ?
#
loop_
_entity_poly.entity_id
_entity_poly.type
_entity_poly.pdbx_seq_one_letter_code
_entity_poly.pdbx_strand_id
1 'polypeptide(L)'
;MTDKNLAAACGLDCGSCEQLGKSCAGCGGVKGKPFWTAHAGVETCPLYDCCVNQRQLEHCGRCDELPCKMFNEFYDPALSPEEAQKSIRSRIEALRKRGHI
;
A
#
# COMPACT_ATOMS: atom_id res chain seq x y z
N MET A 1 6.96 -4.84 17.80
CA MET A 1 7.56 -4.94 16.46
C MET A 1 6.42 -5.13 15.48
N THR A 2 6.05 -4.09 14.73
CA THR A 2 4.98 -4.19 13.73
C THR A 2 5.53 -5.01 12.58
N ASP A 3 4.98 -6.22 12.37
CA ASP A 3 5.41 -7.10 11.28
C ASP A 3 5.22 -6.35 9.95
N LYS A 4 6.32 -6.16 9.21
CA LYS A 4 6.35 -5.45 7.93
C LYS A 4 5.47 -6.11 6.87
N ASN A 5 5.03 -7.35 7.11
CA ASN A 5 4.13 -8.09 6.23
C ASN A 5 2.65 -7.80 6.51
N LEU A 6 2.30 -7.29 7.69
CA LEU A 6 0.90 -7.00 8.06
C LEU A 6 0.40 -5.69 7.47
N ALA A 7 1.29 -4.75 7.12
CA ALA A 7 0.88 -3.46 6.58
C ALA A 7 1.74 -3.04 5.39
N ALA A 8 1.10 -2.94 4.22
CA ALA A 8 1.73 -2.54 2.97
C ALA A 8 2.40 -1.14 3.07
N ALA A 9 3.30 -0.85 2.13
CA ALA A 9 3.94 0.46 2.03
C ALA A 9 2.91 1.60 1.87
N CYS A 10 1.77 1.33 1.26
CA CYS A 10 0.68 2.29 1.07
C CYS A 10 -0.37 2.29 2.19
N GLY A 11 -0.14 1.58 3.29
CA GLY A 11 -1.04 1.54 4.44
C GLY A 11 -2.22 0.58 4.33
N LEU A 12 -2.32 -0.20 3.24
CA LEU A 12 -3.26 -1.31 3.17
C LEU A 12 -2.93 -2.35 4.25
N ASP A 13 -3.96 -2.80 4.95
CA ASP A 13 -3.85 -3.89 5.92
C ASP A 13 -3.78 -5.22 5.16
N CYS A 14 -2.61 -5.84 5.17
CA CYS A 14 -2.40 -7.19 4.66
C CYS A 14 -2.69 -8.25 5.72
N GLY A 15 -2.82 -7.88 7.01
CA GLY A 15 -3.09 -8.82 8.09
C GLY A 15 -4.45 -9.51 7.99
N SER A 16 -5.43 -8.85 7.37
CA SER A 16 -6.73 -9.43 7.03
C SER A 16 -6.76 -10.13 5.66
N CYS A 17 -5.66 -10.15 4.91
CA CYS A 17 -5.61 -10.75 3.58
C CYS A 17 -5.33 -12.26 3.66
N GLU A 18 -6.28 -13.08 3.20
CA GLU A 18 -6.16 -14.54 3.22
C GLU A 18 -5.01 -15.11 2.36
N GLN A 19 -4.48 -14.30 1.45
CA GLN A 19 -3.36 -14.66 0.57
C GLN A 19 -2.00 -14.45 1.24
N LEU A 20 -1.94 -13.65 2.32
CA LEU A 20 -0.70 -13.39 3.07
C LEU A 20 -0.19 -14.70 3.69
N GLY A 21 1.07 -15.03 3.44
CA GLY A 21 1.71 -16.26 3.92
C GLY A 21 1.36 -17.52 3.12
N LYS A 22 0.45 -17.44 2.14
CA LYS A 22 0.14 -18.54 1.20
C LYS A 22 0.77 -18.26 -0.15
N SER A 23 0.12 -17.44 -0.97
CA SER A 23 0.53 -17.08 -2.33
C SER A 23 1.19 -15.69 -2.39
N CYS A 24 1.09 -14.91 -1.30
CA CYS A 24 1.65 -13.56 -1.20
C CYS A 24 2.55 -13.44 0.04
N ALA A 25 3.80 -13.02 -0.16
CA ALA A 25 4.76 -12.77 0.91
C ALA A 25 4.69 -11.34 1.48
N GLY A 26 3.58 -10.62 1.23
CA GLY A 26 3.44 -9.20 1.55
C GLY A 26 4.22 -8.29 0.59
N CYS A 27 3.87 -7.00 0.53
CA CYS A 27 4.43 -6.07 -0.46
C CYS A 27 5.97 -6.01 -0.44
N GLY A 28 6.59 -6.10 0.74
CA GLY A 28 8.06 -6.15 0.85
C GLY A 28 8.64 -7.45 0.29
N GLY A 29 8.05 -8.60 0.62
CA GLY A 29 8.49 -9.91 0.15
C GLY A 29 8.34 -10.10 -1.35
N VAL A 30 7.26 -9.55 -1.95
CA VAL A 30 7.04 -9.59 -3.40
C VAL A 30 7.62 -8.38 -4.14
N LYS A 31 8.39 -7.52 -3.46
CA LYS A 31 9.02 -6.30 -4.03
C LYS A 31 8.03 -5.42 -4.81
N GLY A 32 6.83 -5.23 -4.26
CA GLY A 32 5.78 -4.43 -4.89
C GLY A 32 5.08 -5.09 -6.08
N LYS A 33 5.28 -6.40 -6.30
CA LYS A 33 4.66 -7.19 -7.38
C LYS A 33 3.63 -8.23 -6.87
N PRO A 34 2.55 -7.82 -6.18
CA PRO A 34 1.48 -8.73 -5.77
C PRO A 34 0.73 -9.29 -7.00
N PHE A 35 -0.07 -10.34 -6.79
CA PHE A 35 -0.76 -11.07 -7.88
C PHE A 35 -1.51 -10.16 -8.88
N TRP A 36 -2.11 -9.06 -8.42
CA TRP A 36 -2.88 -8.16 -9.26
C TRP A 36 -2.04 -7.35 -10.26
N THR A 37 -0.73 -7.16 -10.05
CA THR A 37 0.09 -6.36 -10.98
C THR A 37 0.13 -7.00 -12.36
N ALA A 38 0.22 -8.34 -12.41
CA ALA A 38 0.11 -9.12 -13.64
C ALA A 38 -1.26 -8.93 -14.33
N HIS A 39 -2.36 -8.93 -13.56
CA HIS A 39 -3.70 -8.72 -14.09
C HIS A 39 -3.93 -7.30 -14.60
N ALA A 40 -3.35 -6.30 -13.94
CA ALA A 40 -3.45 -4.89 -14.30
C ALA A 40 -2.47 -4.48 -15.42
N GLY A 41 -1.60 -5.39 -15.88
CA GLY A 41 -0.59 -5.08 -16.90
C GLY A 41 0.49 -4.11 -16.42
N VAL A 42 0.72 -4.01 -15.11
CA VAL A 42 1.77 -3.17 -14.52
C VAL A 42 2.89 -4.04 -13.96
N GLU A 43 4.14 -3.63 -14.12
CA GLU A 43 5.27 -4.45 -13.66
C GLU A 43 5.41 -4.44 -12.13
N THR A 44 5.19 -3.28 -11.53
CA THR A 44 5.30 -3.02 -10.08
C THR A 44 4.17 -2.09 -9.66
N CYS A 45 3.66 -2.25 -8.44
CA CYS A 45 2.67 -1.35 -7.86
C CYS A 45 3.18 0.11 -7.87
N PRO A 46 2.45 1.06 -8.49
CA PRO A 46 2.90 2.45 -8.62
C PRO A 46 3.24 3.14 -7.29
N LEU A 47 2.44 2.88 -6.23
CA LEU A 47 2.72 3.43 -4.91
C LEU A 47 3.96 2.82 -4.26
N TYR A 48 4.19 1.52 -4.48
CA TYR A 48 5.39 0.86 -3.98
C TYR A 48 6.63 1.37 -4.72
N ASP A 49 6.55 1.48 -6.05
CA ASP A 49 7.66 1.97 -6.86
C ASP A 49 8.03 3.41 -6.48
N CYS A 50 7.05 4.32 -6.40
CA CYS A 50 7.26 5.70 -5.97
C CYS A 50 7.85 5.78 -4.55
N CYS A 51 7.23 5.10 -3.58
CA CYS A 51 7.61 5.23 -2.17
C CYS A 51 8.94 4.52 -1.86
N VAL A 52 9.06 3.25 -2.23
CA VAL A 52 10.16 2.38 -1.81
C VAL A 52 11.31 2.43 -2.80
N ASN A 53 11.04 2.29 -4.11
CA ASN A 53 12.12 2.21 -5.10
C ASN A 53 12.69 3.59 -5.47
N GLN A 54 11.84 4.62 -5.64
CA GLN A 54 12.29 5.94 -6.06
C GLN A 54 12.67 6.83 -4.88
N ARG A 55 11.78 6.97 -3.89
CA ARG A 55 11.99 7.84 -2.72
C ARG A 55 12.77 7.20 -1.59
N GLN A 56 13.04 5.88 -1.66
CA GLN A 56 13.78 5.13 -0.64
C GLN A 56 13.15 5.24 0.76
N LEU A 57 11.82 5.34 0.82
CA LEU A 57 11.05 5.39 2.06
C LEU A 57 10.47 4.02 2.38
N GLU A 58 10.40 3.67 3.67
CA GLU A 58 9.82 2.39 4.10
C GLU A 58 8.32 2.29 3.76
N HIS A 59 7.58 3.39 3.87
CA HIS A 59 6.16 3.47 3.60
C HIS A 59 5.72 4.91 3.36
N CYS A 60 4.57 5.11 2.72
CA CYS A 60 4.08 6.44 2.32
C CYS A 60 3.85 7.36 3.52
N GLY A 61 3.68 6.83 4.72
CA GLY A 61 3.59 7.59 5.98
C GLY A 61 4.84 8.39 6.36
N ARG A 62 5.99 8.11 5.74
CA ARG A 62 7.23 8.90 5.88
C ARG A 62 7.42 9.92 4.74
N CYS A 63 6.43 10.03 3.84
CA CYS A 63 6.47 11.01 2.78
C CYS A 63 5.81 12.31 3.27
N ASP A 64 6.54 13.42 3.19
CA ASP A 64 6.05 14.73 3.61
C ASP A 64 4.87 15.23 2.76
N GLU A 65 4.70 14.66 1.57
CA GLU A 65 3.61 14.98 0.65
C GLU A 65 2.34 14.15 0.92
N LEU A 66 2.32 13.25 1.93
CA LEU A 66 1.14 12.42 2.20
C LEU A 66 -0.02 13.23 2.84
N PRO A 67 -1.25 13.17 2.30
CA PRO A 67 -1.68 12.39 1.13
C PRO A 67 -1.43 13.13 -0.20
N CYS A 68 -0.59 12.54 -1.07
CA CYS A 68 -0.29 13.12 -2.36
C CYS A 68 -1.34 12.73 -3.41
N LYS A 69 -1.34 13.42 -4.56
CA LYS A 69 -2.29 13.17 -5.66
C LYS A 69 -2.34 11.68 -6.07
N MET A 70 -1.17 11.09 -6.33
CA MET A 70 -1.06 9.67 -6.69
C MET A 70 -1.68 8.76 -5.64
N PHE A 71 -1.51 9.06 -4.34
CA PHE A 71 -2.08 8.24 -3.28
C PHE A 71 -3.61 8.33 -3.25
N ASN A 72 -4.16 9.54 -3.40
CA ASN A 72 -5.61 9.78 -3.39
C ASN A 72 -6.31 9.18 -4.62
N GLU A 73 -5.63 9.11 -5.75
CA GLU A 73 -6.19 8.53 -6.98
C GLU A 73 -6.01 7.01 -7.05
N PHE A 74 -5.20 6.42 -6.16
CA PHE A 74 -4.88 5.00 -6.19
C PHE A 74 -5.76 4.20 -5.22
N TYR A 75 -6.85 3.67 -5.75
CA TYR A 75 -7.81 2.80 -5.08
C TYR A 75 -8.24 1.66 -6.01
N ASP A 76 -8.91 0.64 -5.44
CA ASP A 76 -9.43 -0.48 -6.22
C ASP A 76 -10.62 -0.01 -7.09
N PRO A 77 -10.55 -0.11 -8.42
CA PRO A 77 -11.61 0.35 -9.32
C PRO A 77 -12.92 -0.43 -9.19
N ALA A 78 -12.92 -1.58 -8.51
CA ALA A 78 -14.14 -2.34 -8.21
C ALA A 78 -14.96 -1.75 -7.06
N LEU A 79 -14.39 -0.84 -6.26
CA LEU A 79 -15.07 -0.20 -5.14
C LEU A 79 -16.00 0.93 -5.61
N SER A 80 -17.11 1.11 -4.89
CA SER A 80 -17.91 2.33 -5.03
C SER A 80 -17.10 3.57 -4.61
N PRO A 81 -17.49 4.78 -5.05
CA PRO A 81 -16.82 6.02 -4.64
C PRO A 81 -16.72 6.19 -3.11
N GLU A 82 -17.76 5.78 -2.37
CA GLU A 82 -17.79 5.86 -0.91
C GLU A 82 -16.78 4.89 -0.27
N GLU A 83 -16.75 3.65 -0.74
CA GLU A 83 -15.80 2.62 -0.27
C GLU A 83 -14.35 2.99 -0.60
N ALA A 84 -14.11 3.53 -1.79
CA ALA A 84 -12.80 4.04 -2.20
C ALA A 84 -12.33 5.16 -1.26
N GLN A 85 -13.19 6.14 -0.97
CA GLN A 85 -12.87 7.23 -0.03
C GLN A 85 -12.60 6.71 1.38
N LYS A 86 -13.38 5.73 1.86
CA LYS A 86 -13.18 5.10 3.16
C LYS A 86 -11.85 4.34 3.22
N SER A 87 -11.51 3.62 2.15
CA SER A 87 -10.24 2.91 2.01
C SER A 87 -9.05 3.86 2.08
N ILE A 88 -9.07 4.94 1.28
CA ILE A 88 -8.02 5.97 1.28
C ILE A 88 -7.83 6.57 2.67
N ARG A 89 -8.94 6.96 3.32
CA ARG A 89 -8.90 7.56 4.67
C ARG A 89 -8.28 6.62 5.69
N SER A 90 -8.73 5.36 5.71
CA SER A 90 -8.23 4.34 6.64
C SER A 90 -6.73 4.10 6.46
N ARG A 91 -6.26 4.05 5.21
CA ARG A 91 -4.84 3.90 4.88
C ARG A 91 -4.01 5.10 5.35
N ILE A 92 -4.50 6.33 5.18
CA ILE A 92 -3.82 7.55 5.66
C ILE A 92 -3.70 7.52 7.19
N GLU A 93 -4.77 7.19 7.90
CA GLU A 93 -4.74 7.09 9.36
C GLU A 93 -3.74 6.03 9.85
N ALA A 94 -3.73 4.86 9.21
CA ALA A 94 -2.76 3.80 9.52
C ALA A 94 -1.32 4.25 9.27
N LEU A 95 -1.07 4.97 8.17
CA LEU A 95 0.26 5.48 7.82
C LEU A 95 0.73 6.57 8.79
N ARG A 96 -0.15 7.48 9.20
CA ARG A 96 0.18 8.51 10.19
C ARG A 96 0.56 7.90 11.53
N LYS A 97 -0.17 6.88 11.99
CA LYS A 97 0.17 6.13 13.22
C LYS A 97 1.55 5.47 13.15
N ARG A 98 1.96 5.00 11.95
CA ARG A 98 3.28 4.38 11.70
C ARG A 98 4.41 5.38 11.46
N GLY A 99 4.11 6.58 10.96
CA GLY A 99 5.09 7.60 10.61
C GLY A 99 5.75 8.32 11.79
N HIS A 100 5.12 8.28 12.98
CA HIS A 100 5.64 8.90 14.21
C HIS A 100 6.51 7.98 15.07
N ILE A 101 6.92 6.82 14.52
CA ILE A 101 7.76 5.81 15.18
C ILE A 101 9.07 5.66 14.41
#